data_AF-A0A838AES6-F1
#
_entry.id   AF-A0A838AES6-F1
#
_cell.length_a   1.000
_cell.length_b   1.000
_cell.length_c   1.000
_cell.angle_alpha   90.00
_cell.angle_beta   90.00
_cell.angle_gamma   90.00
#
_symmetry.space_group_name_H-M   'P 1'
#
loop_
_entity.id
_entity.type
_entity.pdbx_description
1 polymer ?
#
loop_
_entity_poly.entity_id
_entity_poly.type
_entity_poly.pdbx_seq_one_letter_code
_entity_poly.pdbx_strand_id
1 'polypeptide(L)'
;MSDAEKLPRPAEELEALASYYDEHDTADEMEGGTWVEPMVTTSLRLPREVFERLKEDARREGKRHTAYIREILERSVRDSAEEADDLQQINNKLDTLLEAVTPARKTASRATTKKTATRKRTAAPDNTKRSA
;
A
#
# COMPACT_ATOMS: atom_id res chain seq x y z
N MET A 1 -15.28 26.00 46.49
CA MET A 1 -14.42 27.07 45.95
C MET A 1 -14.06 26.61 44.55
N SER A 2 -14.71 27.19 43.55
CA SER A 2 -14.59 26.84 42.14
C SER A 2 -13.20 27.21 41.64
N ASP A 3 -12.40 26.20 41.26
CA ASP A 3 -11.21 26.39 40.44
C ASP A 3 -11.68 26.94 39.09
N ALA A 4 -11.71 28.27 38.97
CA ALA A 4 -11.89 28.93 37.69
C ALA A 4 -10.72 28.47 36.81
N GLU A 5 -11.03 27.70 35.77
CA GLU A 5 -10.07 27.22 34.78
C GLU A 5 -9.21 28.40 34.33
N LYS A 6 -7.99 28.45 34.83
CA LYS A 6 -7.06 29.53 34.49
C LYS A 6 -6.69 29.33 33.04
N LEU A 7 -7.22 30.20 32.18
CA LEU A 7 -6.93 30.17 30.76
C LEU A 7 -5.41 30.19 30.54
N PRO A 8 -4.90 29.49 29.52
CA PRO A 8 -3.47 29.37 29.27
C PRO A 8 -2.81 30.72 28.91
N ARG A 9 -3.61 31.74 28.63
CA ARG A 9 -3.21 33.11 28.29
C ARG A 9 -4.04 34.13 29.08
N PRO A 10 -3.50 35.33 29.34
CA PRO A 10 -4.25 36.42 29.97
C PRO A 10 -5.44 36.85 29.10
N ALA A 11 -6.49 37.37 29.74
CA ALA A 11 -7.75 37.73 29.07
C ALA A 11 -7.56 38.77 27.95
N GLU A 12 -6.68 39.75 28.15
CA GLU A 12 -6.38 40.80 27.17
C GLU A 12 -5.80 40.22 25.86
N GLU A 13 -4.94 39.20 25.95
CA GLU A 13 -4.38 38.54 24.77
C GLU A 13 -5.45 37.76 23.99
N LEU A 14 -6.42 37.17 24.69
CA LEU A 14 -7.51 36.44 24.06
C LEU A 14 -8.49 37.38 23.37
N GLU A 15 -8.77 38.55 23.95
CA GLU A 15 -9.62 39.58 23.37
C GLU A 15 -8.97 40.24 22.13
N ALA A 16 -7.65 40.45 22.17
CA ALA A 16 -6.89 40.87 20.99
C ALA A 16 -6.93 39.79 19.89
N LEU A 17 -6.82 38.52 20.25
CA LEU A 17 -6.85 37.41 19.29
C LEU A 17 -8.25 37.25 18.66
N ALA A 18 -9.31 37.38 19.47
CA ALA A 18 -10.69 37.40 19.00
C ALA A 18 -10.92 38.54 18.00
N SER A 19 -10.50 39.76 18.37
CA SER A 19 -10.62 40.93 17.48
C SER A 19 -9.88 40.74 16.16
N TYR A 20 -8.69 40.11 16.20
CA TYR A 20 -7.93 39.79 15.00
C TYR A 20 -8.69 38.83 14.06
N TYR A 21 -9.26 37.75 14.59
CA TYR A 21 -9.99 36.76 13.80
C TYR A 21 -11.40 37.19 13.38
N ASP A 22 -12.00 38.18 14.03
CA ASP A 22 -13.25 38.82 13.55
C ASP A 22 -13.01 39.62 12.26
N GLU A 23 -11.81 40.18 12.10
CA GLU A 23 -11.43 41.00 10.93
C GLU A 23 -10.60 40.23 9.88
N HIS A 24 -9.96 39.12 10.25
CA HIS A 24 -9.13 38.31 9.35
C HIS A 24 -9.82 37.00 8.97
N ASP A 25 -10.18 36.87 7.69
CA ASP A 25 -10.56 35.58 7.12
C ASP A 25 -9.31 34.71 6.92
N THR A 26 -9.28 33.57 7.59
CA THR A 26 -8.17 32.60 7.50
C THR A 26 -8.40 31.55 6.42
N ALA A 27 -9.48 31.65 5.63
CA ALA A 27 -9.80 30.70 4.57
C ALA A 27 -8.64 30.52 3.58
N ASP A 28 -7.99 31.61 3.16
CA ASP A 28 -6.87 31.58 2.21
C ASP A 28 -5.61 30.91 2.81
N GLU A 29 -5.38 31.07 4.12
CA GLU A 29 -4.25 30.43 4.82
C GLU A 29 -4.49 28.94 5.05
N MET A 30 -5.75 28.56 5.28
CA MET A 30 -6.19 27.18 5.48
C MET A 30 -6.18 26.38 4.17
N GLU A 31 -6.32 27.03 3.02
CA GLU A 31 -6.25 26.38 1.69
C GLU A 31 -4.87 25.74 1.43
N GLY A 32 -3.79 26.33 1.96
CA GLY A 32 -2.43 25.79 1.86
C GLY A 32 -2.05 24.77 2.95
N GLY A 33 -2.95 24.52 3.90
CA GLY A 33 -2.70 23.62 5.02
C GLY A 33 -2.61 22.16 4.59
N THR A 34 -1.60 21.44 5.07
CA THR A 34 -1.57 19.98 4.94
C THR A 34 -2.44 19.36 6.02
N TRP A 35 -3.51 18.68 5.61
CA TRP A 35 -4.32 17.88 6.52
C TRP A 35 -3.49 16.73 7.06
N VAL A 36 -3.28 16.73 8.37
CA VAL A 36 -2.64 15.60 9.06
C VAL A 36 -3.68 14.48 9.17
N GLU A 37 -3.30 13.27 8.74
CA GLU A 37 -4.19 12.12 8.88
C GLU A 37 -4.57 11.91 10.36
N PRO A 38 -5.84 11.57 10.64
CA PRO A 38 -6.31 11.38 12.00
C PRO A 38 -5.56 10.21 12.64
N MET A 39 -5.02 10.44 13.84
CA MET A 39 -4.31 9.39 14.57
C MET A 39 -5.25 8.24 14.97
N VAL A 40 -4.86 7.02 14.65
CA VAL A 40 -5.56 5.79 15.08
C VAL A 40 -4.96 5.29 16.40
N THR A 41 -5.83 4.87 17.32
CA THR A 41 -5.39 4.23 18.59
C THR A 41 -5.37 2.72 18.45
N THR A 42 -4.22 2.11 18.70
CA THR A 42 -4.04 0.67 18.67
C THR A 42 -3.55 0.17 20.03
N SER A 43 -4.15 -0.92 20.54
CA SER A 43 -3.72 -1.56 21.79
C SER A 43 -2.77 -2.72 21.49
N LEU A 44 -1.56 -2.67 22.07
CA LEU A 44 -0.55 -3.71 21.94
C LEU A 44 -0.27 -4.37 23.29
N ARG A 45 -0.19 -5.71 23.32
CA ARG A 45 0.20 -6.47 24.52
C ARG A 45 1.64 -6.91 24.38
N LEU A 46 2.47 -6.53 25.35
CA LEU A 46 3.88 -6.86 25.40
C LEU A 46 4.22 -7.56 26.71
N PRO A 47 5.25 -8.43 26.73
CA PRO A 47 5.84 -8.90 27.98
C PRO A 47 6.29 -7.71 28.84
N ARG A 48 6.11 -7.82 30.16
CA ARG A 48 6.44 -6.72 31.10
C ARG A 48 7.87 -6.22 30.94
N GLU A 49 8.82 -7.14 30.82
CA GLU A 49 10.24 -6.83 30.68
C GLU A 49 10.54 -5.99 29.44
N VAL A 50 9.86 -6.27 28.32
CA VAL A 50 10.01 -5.51 27.08
C VAL A 50 9.47 -4.10 27.25
N PHE A 51 8.30 -3.95 27.88
CA PHE A 51 7.70 -2.64 28.10
C PHE A 51 8.51 -1.76 29.06
N GLU A 52 9.10 -2.34 30.12
CA GLU A 52 9.96 -1.57 31.02
C GLU A 52 11.26 -1.12 30.34
N ARG A 53 11.90 -1.97 29.51
CA ARG A 53 13.04 -1.54 28.69
C ARG A 53 12.69 -0.38 27.76
N LEU A 54 11.56 -0.46 27.07
CA LEU A 54 11.09 0.64 26.21
C LEU A 54 10.89 1.96 26.97
N LYS A 55 10.46 1.92 28.23
CA LYS A 55 10.38 3.12 29.07
C LYS A 55 11.75 3.67 29.44
N GLU A 56 12.69 2.81 29.78
CA GLU A 56 14.07 3.20 30.11
C GLU A 56 14.75 3.85 28.90
N ASP A 57 14.60 3.25 27.73
CA ASP A 57 15.11 3.78 26.46
C ASP A 57 14.48 5.14 26.12
N ALA A 58 13.16 5.26 26.25
CA ALA A 58 12.47 6.53 26.04
C ALA A 58 12.97 7.63 27.01
N ARG A 59 13.19 7.29 28.29
CA ARG A 59 13.74 8.22 29.28
C ARG A 59 15.16 8.65 28.94
N ARG A 60 16.00 7.71 28.49
CA ARG A 60 17.38 7.97 28.06
C ARG A 60 17.41 8.94 26.87
N GLU A 61 16.42 8.88 25.98
CA GLU A 61 16.24 9.81 24.87
C GLU A 61 15.44 11.08 25.21
N GLY A 62 14.99 11.24 26.46
CA GLY A 62 14.18 12.40 26.88
C GLY A 62 12.77 12.45 26.28
N LYS A 63 12.26 11.31 25.77
CA LYS A 63 10.96 11.19 25.09
C LYS A 63 9.91 10.54 26.00
N ARG A 64 8.63 10.81 25.71
CA ARG A 64 7.53 10.01 26.26
C ARG A 64 7.55 8.61 25.64
N HIS A 65 7.32 7.58 26.44
CA HIS A 65 7.35 6.18 25.97
C HIS A 65 6.42 5.91 24.78
N THR A 66 5.23 6.53 24.72
CA THR A 66 4.31 6.39 23.57
C THR A 66 4.86 7.03 22.29
N ALA A 67 5.55 8.16 22.38
CA ALA A 67 6.20 8.80 21.24
C ALA A 67 7.40 7.97 20.75
N TYR A 68 8.17 7.43 21.70
CA TYR A 68 9.29 6.54 21.39
C TYR A 68 8.86 5.25 20.68
N ILE A 69 7.81 4.59 21.21
CA ILE A 69 7.24 3.39 20.58
C ILE A 69 6.74 3.70 19.17
N ARG A 70 6.09 4.85 18.97
CA ARG A 70 5.64 5.27 17.65
C ARG A 70 6.80 5.43 16.67
N GLU A 71 7.86 6.12 17.06
CA GLU A 71 9.03 6.35 16.20
C GLU A 71 9.68 5.02 15.75
N ILE A 72 9.78 4.05 16.66
CA ILE A 72 10.29 2.71 16.33
C ILE A 72 9.39 2.04 15.28
N LEU A 73 8.07 2.09 15.48
CA LEU A 73 7.12 1.48 14.54
C LEU A 73 7.17 2.17 13.18
N GLU A 74 7.18 3.51 13.14
CA GLU A 74 7.28 4.29 11.91
C GLU A 74 8.57 3.99 11.14
N ARG A 75 9.70 3.86 11.85
CA ARG A 75 10.98 3.46 11.24
C ARG A 75 10.89 2.05 10.64
N SER A 76 10.36 1.08 11.39
CA SER A 76 10.23 -0.29 10.90
C SER A 76 9.33 -0.40 9.66
N VAL A 77 8.27 0.40 9.58
CA VAL A 77 7.37 0.45 8.42
C VAL A 77 8.06 1.07 7.22
N ARG A 78 8.84 2.14 7.43
CA ARG A 78 9.62 2.77 6.37
C ARG A 78 10.67 1.81 5.80
N ASP A 79 11.45 1.20 6.68
CA ASP A 79 12.52 0.26 6.28
C ASP A 79 11.94 -0.95 5.51
N SER A 80 10.77 -1.46 5.94
CA SER A 80 10.08 -2.56 5.26
C SER A 80 9.52 -2.16 3.89
N ALA A 81 9.06 -0.91 3.74
CA ALA A 81 8.57 -0.41 2.46
C ALA A 81 9.72 -0.23 1.45
N GLU A 82 10.87 0.28 1.90
CA GLU A 82 12.07 0.40 1.08
C GLU A 82 12.60 -0.98 0.62
N GLU A 83 12.63 -1.97 1.52
CA GLU A 83 13.05 -3.33 1.16
C GLU A 83 12.08 -4.00 0.17
N ALA A 84 10.78 -3.77 0.32
CA ALA A 84 9.78 -4.27 -0.61
C ALA A 84 9.93 -3.68 -2.03
N ASP A 85 10.21 -2.37 -2.11
CA ASP A 85 10.46 -1.68 -3.38
C ASP A 85 11.75 -2.19 -4.05
N ASP A 86 12.81 -2.43 -3.27
CA ASP A 86 14.07 -3.00 -3.76
C ASP A 86 13.88 -4.42 -4.32
N LEU A 87 13.17 -5.28 -3.59
CA LEU A 87 12.85 -6.64 -4.05
C LEU A 87 12.00 -6.63 -5.32
N GLN A 88 11.02 -5.73 -5.40
CA GLN A 88 10.19 -5.57 -6.60
C GLN A 88 11.03 -5.10 -7.79
N GLN A 89 11.96 -4.17 -7.57
CA GLN A 89 12.87 -3.69 -8.60
C GLN A 89 13.82 -4.79 -9.10
N ILE A 90 14.33 -5.63 -8.20
CA ILE A 90 15.16 -6.80 -8.56
C ILE A 90 14.36 -7.77 -9.41
N ASN A 91 13.14 -8.11 -9.03
CA ASN A 91 12.28 -9.01 -9.80
C ASN A 91 12.01 -8.47 -11.21
N ASN A 92 11.69 -7.18 -11.34
CA ASN A 92 11.47 -6.55 -12.64
C ASN A 92 12.73 -6.61 -13.55
N LYS A 93 13.92 -6.41 -12.96
CA LYS A 93 15.20 -6.55 -13.68
C LYS A 93 15.44 -7.99 -14.11
N LEU A 94 15.11 -8.97 -13.25
CA LEU A 94 15.23 -10.39 -13.58
C LEU A 94 14.27 -10.79 -14.71
N ASP A 95 13.03 -10.32 -14.70
CA ASP A 95 12.06 -10.56 -15.79
C ASP A 95 12.54 -9.96 -17.11
N THR A 96 13.08 -8.74 -17.07
CA THR A 96 13.66 -8.08 -18.25
C THR A 96 14.85 -8.88 -18.81
N LEU A 97 15.73 -9.37 -17.94
CA LEU A 97 16.85 -10.21 -18.34
C LEU A 97 16.39 -11.56 -18.87
N LEU A 98 15.38 -12.18 -18.27
CA LEU A 98 14.78 -13.42 -18.74
C LEU A 98 14.21 -13.25 -20.14
N GLU A 99 13.46 -12.17 -20.41
CA GLU A 99 12.92 -11.86 -21.73
C GLU A 99 14.04 -11.67 -22.77
N ALA A 100 15.08 -10.90 -22.42
CA ALA A 100 16.23 -10.65 -23.30
C ALA A 100 17.07 -11.90 -23.58
N VAL A 101 17.18 -12.81 -22.61
CA VAL A 101 17.98 -14.04 -22.70
C VAL A 101 17.21 -15.17 -23.37
N THR A 102 15.87 -15.20 -23.28
CA THR A 102 15.08 -16.16 -24.06
C THR A 102 15.07 -15.75 -25.53
N PRO A 103 15.77 -16.47 -26.43
CA PRO A 103 15.66 -16.17 -27.85
C PRO A 103 14.21 -16.40 -28.28
N ALA A 104 13.61 -15.40 -28.93
CA ALA A 104 12.29 -15.52 -29.54
C ALA A 104 12.26 -16.80 -30.37
N ARG A 105 11.54 -17.81 -29.87
CA ARG A 105 11.36 -19.09 -30.55
C ARG A 105 10.55 -18.80 -31.80
N LYS A 106 11.25 -18.47 -32.89
CA LYS A 106 10.70 -18.40 -34.26
C LYS A 106 9.88 -19.67 -34.46
N THR A 107 8.57 -19.55 -34.43
CA THR A 107 7.64 -20.57 -34.92
C THR A 107 7.75 -20.60 -36.44
N ALA A 108 8.85 -21.16 -36.93
CA ALA A 108 8.98 -21.59 -38.30
C ALA A 108 8.37 -22.99 -38.40
N SER A 109 7.04 -23.09 -38.46
CA SER A 109 6.40 -24.29 -39.02
C SER A 109 5.89 -23.96 -40.42
N ARG A 110 6.82 -23.95 -41.39
CA ARG A 110 6.50 -23.99 -42.82
C ARG A 110 7.15 -25.24 -43.40
N ALA A 111 6.35 -26.26 -43.69
CA ALA A 111 6.33 -27.01 -44.96
C ALA A 111 5.65 -28.39 -44.80
N THR A 112 4.45 -28.50 -45.36
CA THR A 112 4.00 -29.52 -46.34
C THR A 112 4.53 -30.96 -46.27
N THR A 113 3.61 -31.93 -46.24
CA THR A 113 3.61 -33.03 -47.23
C THR A 113 2.19 -33.54 -47.52
N LYS A 114 1.87 -33.57 -48.82
CA LYS A 114 0.67 -34.14 -49.43
C LYS A 114 0.57 -35.64 -49.12
N LYS A 115 -0.62 -36.13 -48.76
CA LYS A 115 -0.99 -37.52 -49.06
C LYS A 115 -2.40 -37.59 -49.64
N THR A 116 -2.40 -37.79 -50.94
CA THR A 116 -3.52 -38.12 -51.82
C THR A 116 -4.26 -39.36 -51.31
N ALA A 117 -5.57 -39.26 -51.08
CA ALA A 117 -6.44 -40.41 -50.88
C ALA A 117 -7.28 -40.64 -52.14
N THR A 118 -7.01 -41.78 -52.77
CA THR A 118 -7.59 -42.29 -54.01
C THR A 118 -9.09 -42.54 -53.90
N ARG A 119 -9.81 -42.07 -54.92
CA ARG A 119 -11.23 -42.29 -55.20
C ARG A 119 -11.51 -43.77 -55.48
N LYS A 120 -12.51 -44.37 -54.83
CA LYS A 120 -13.26 -45.53 -55.38
C LYS A 120 -14.75 -45.28 -55.22
N ARG A 121 -15.43 -45.00 -56.34
CA ARG A 121 -16.89 -45.01 -56.50
C ARG A 121 -17.37 -46.45 -56.68
N THR A 122 -18.55 -46.77 -56.15
CA THR A 122 -19.60 -47.67 -56.68
C THR A 122 -20.71 -47.69 -55.60
N ALA A 123 -21.78 -46.90 -55.78
CA ALA A 123 -23.08 -47.27 -56.37
C ALA A 123 -23.98 -48.09 -55.41
N ALA A 124 -25.09 -47.44 -55.01
CA ALA A 124 -26.26 -47.94 -54.26
C ALA A 124 -27.07 -48.98 -55.11
N PRO A 125 -28.22 -49.57 -54.70
CA PRO A 125 -29.11 -49.18 -53.57
C PRO A 125 -29.81 -50.34 -52.82
N ASP A 126 -30.63 -49.94 -51.83
CA ASP A 126 -32.04 -50.37 -51.65
C ASP A 126 -32.42 -51.15 -50.37
N ASN A 127 -33.58 -50.72 -49.83
CA ASN A 127 -34.56 -51.39 -48.97
C ASN A 127 -34.08 -52.00 -47.63
N THR A 128 -34.72 -51.79 -46.46
CA THR A 128 -36.16 -51.84 -46.17
C THR A 128 -36.41 -51.57 -44.65
N LYS A 129 -37.63 -51.10 -44.33
CA LYS A 129 -38.44 -51.32 -43.09
C LYS A 129 -38.12 -50.49 -41.84
N ARG A 130 -39.00 -49.53 -41.49
CA ARG A 130 -40.20 -49.62 -40.60
C ARG A 130 -39.81 -49.57 -39.11
N SER A 131 -40.03 -48.45 -38.41
CA SER A 131 -41.28 -48.13 -37.69
C SER A 131 -41.57 -49.07 -36.52
N ALA A 132 -41.22 -48.63 -35.30
CA ALA A 132 -42.04 -48.64 -34.09
C ALA A 132 -41.34 -47.77 -33.04
#